data_AF-A0A8T2MHV1-F1
#
_entry.id   AF-A0A8T2MHV1-F1
#
_cell.length_a   1.000
_cell.length_b   1.000
_cell.length_c   1.000
_cell.angle_alpha   90.00
_cell.angle_beta   90.00
_cell.angle_gamma   90.00
#
_symmetry.space_group_name_H-M   'P 1'
#
loop_
_entity.id
_entity.type
_entity.pdbx_description
1 polymer ?
#
loop_
_entity_poly.entity_id
_entity_poly.type
_entity_poly.pdbx_seq_one_letter_code
_entity_poly.pdbx_strand_id
1 'polypeptide(L)'
;MAPLGLILLKTTSEELACPREDLSVARILETIWDKHIVTAATPPPSPTSGDSVELLSSLLQGPVSSKLQSQPIPLLDPDSLQLCSLALECLAHLFSWIPLSTSITPSLMDTIFHFARFGCDLRSAGGLKSKLGPYSSLFSPSSSNGTGGSASLLSSGPASDSPQPHSGSRVDRAYLGVLAMTCVNELISKNCVPLDFEEYLLRMFQQTFFLLQKLTRENNAHSVRSRLEELDESYVEKFTDFLRLFVSIHLRRIESNPQFPVLEFLALLFKYTFHQPTHEGYFSCLDIWTIFLDYLTTKIKSRLADRDSMLNRYKDALVLLLREVLNRIQFRYNQAQLEELDDEELDDDQQTEWQRYLRQSLEVVAKVMELLPSHAFSALYPVLQENLDVYLGLRQFIVTTGTGQRLTVTAENDCRRLHCTLRDLSSLLQAVGRLAEYFIGDVFAARFNDALTVVERDGGQRRQGKLVEVTCYGSQINLYDLETAVPSVLKPDLIDVHAQSLAALQAYSHWLAQFYSEVQRQNQTRFVTLITSTMDASAPLISAKVPEKLLLSACHLMVSIATTVRPIFLVTLPAVQNILTWLQTAWLVSFPL
;
A
#
# COMPACT_ATOMS: atom_id res chain seq x y z
N MET A 1 33.53 -16.62 28.94
CA MET A 1 34.39 -15.48 28.52
C MET A 1 33.81 -14.74 27.31
N ALA A 2 33.38 -15.42 26.24
CA ALA A 2 32.80 -14.76 25.06
C ALA A 2 31.53 -13.91 25.33
N PRO A 3 30.53 -14.34 26.15
CA PRO A 3 29.34 -13.51 26.41
C PRO A 3 29.70 -12.21 27.14
N LEU A 4 30.58 -12.29 28.15
CA LEU A 4 31.06 -11.14 28.91
C LEU A 4 31.84 -10.16 28.02
N GLY A 5 32.61 -10.66 27.05
CA GLY A 5 33.31 -9.86 26.07
C GLY A 5 32.36 -9.10 25.12
N LEU A 6 31.30 -9.76 24.63
CA LEU A 6 30.29 -9.13 23.77
C LEU A 6 29.47 -8.08 24.52
N ILE A 7 29.08 -8.36 25.77
CA ILE A 7 28.38 -7.39 26.62
C ILE A 7 29.29 -6.18 26.88
N LEU A 8 30.55 -6.41 27.27
CA LEU A 8 31.50 -5.33 27.49
C LEU A 8 31.70 -4.50 26.21
N LEU A 9 31.78 -5.14 25.04
CA LEU A 9 31.97 -4.45 23.77
C LEU A 9 30.71 -3.68 23.34
N LYS A 10 29.51 -4.22 23.55
CA LYS A 10 28.23 -3.51 23.34
C LYS A 10 28.15 -2.28 24.23
N THR A 11 28.33 -2.43 25.55
CA THR A 11 28.33 -1.31 26.50
C THR A 11 29.43 -0.30 26.18
N THR A 12 30.63 -0.76 25.81
CA THR A 12 31.72 0.12 25.39
C THR A 12 31.38 0.86 24.09
N SER A 13 30.71 0.21 23.14
CA SER A 13 30.29 0.83 21.88
C SER A 13 29.20 1.88 22.08
N GLU A 14 28.26 1.63 23.00
CA GLU A 14 27.20 2.58 23.40
C GLU A 14 27.79 3.83 24.06
N GLU A 15 28.85 3.68 24.85
CA GLU A 15 29.49 4.77 25.60
C GLU A 15 30.58 5.52 24.82
N LEU A 16 31.29 4.90 23.88
CA LEU A 16 32.50 5.49 23.27
C LEU A 16 32.36 6.05 21.86
N ALA A 17 31.31 5.75 21.08
CA ALA A 17 30.99 6.30 19.74
C ALA A 17 32.21 6.76 18.88
N CYS A 18 33.31 6.00 18.89
CA CYS A 18 34.58 6.38 18.28
C CYS A 18 35.14 5.15 17.54
N PRO A 19 35.54 5.29 16.26
CA PRO A 19 35.87 4.16 15.40
C PRO A 19 37.19 3.52 15.84
N ARG A 20 37.12 2.27 16.33
CA ARG A 20 38.26 1.35 16.34
C ARG A 20 38.07 0.33 15.22
N GLU A 21 39.13 0.11 14.45
CA GLU A 21 39.09 -0.52 13.13
C GLU A 21 39.09 -2.07 13.13
N ASP A 22 39.07 -2.76 14.28
CA ASP A 22 39.24 -4.22 14.32
C ASP A 22 37.96 -4.98 14.76
N LEU A 23 37.20 -5.51 13.80
CA LEU A 23 36.01 -6.35 14.04
C LEU A 23 36.39 -7.79 14.45
N SER A 24 36.59 -8.00 15.76
CA SER A 24 36.70 -9.36 16.35
C SER A 24 35.34 -10.09 16.44
N VAL A 25 34.22 -9.35 16.44
CA VAL A 25 32.85 -9.89 16.60
C VAL A 25 32.39 -10.69 15.38
N ALA A 26 32.73 -10.25 14.16
CA ALA A 26 32.41 -10.95 12.92
C ALA A 26 32.95 -12.39 12.90
N ARG A 27 34.20 -12.56 13.35
CA ARG A 27 34.86 -13.87 13.43
C ARG A 27 34.18 -14.82 14.40
N ILE A 28 33.50 -14.32 15.44
CA ILE A 28 32.78 -15.17 16.40
C ILE A 28 31.57 -15.82 15.73
N LEU A 29 30.77 -15.05 14.98
CA LEU A 29 29.62 -15.59 14.24
C LEU A 29 30.04 -16.59 13.17
N GLU A 30 31.07 -16.27 12.39
CA GLU A 30 31.64 -17.18 11.38
C GLU A 30 32.15 -18.48 12.02
N THR A 31 32.82 -18.41 13.17
CA THR A 31 33.35 -19.60 13.87
C THR A 31 32.25 -20.48 14.46
N ILE A 32 31.18 -19.88 15.00
CA ILE A 32 30.01 -20.64 15.50
C ILE A 32 29.34 -21.34 14.32
N TRP A 33 29.22 -20.66 13.18
CA TRP A 33 28.65 -21.22 11.97
C TRP A 33 29.43 -22.43 11.44
N ASP A 34 30.75 -22.31 11.29
CA ASP A 34 31.60 -23.41 10.80
C ASP A 34 31.50 -24.68 11.66
N LYS A 35 31.34 -24.52 12.98
CA LYS A 35 31.14 -25.65 13.91
C LYS A 35 29.83 -26.40 13.67
N HIS A 36 28.76 -25.69 13.28
CA HIS A 36 27.43 -26.27 13.08
C HIS A 36 27.21 -26.80 11.66
N ILE A 37 27.98 -26.34 10.65
CA ILE A 37 27.97 -26.96 9.30
C ILE A 37 28.54 -28.38 9.33
N VAL A 38 29.66 -28.57 10.04
CA VAL A 38 30.39 -29.87 10.05
C VAL A 38 29.55 -30.99 10.67
N THR A 39 28.57 -30.67 11.51
CA THR A 39 27.70 -31.63 12.19
C THR A 39 26.41 -31.99 11.43
N ALA A 40 26.05 -31.27 10.35
CA ALA A 40 24.79 -31.45 9.61
C ALA A 40 24.91 -32.20 8.26
N ALA A 41 26.08 -32.74 7.93
CA ALA A 41 26.29 -33.45 6.66
C ALA A 41 25.61 -34.84 6.64
N THR A 42 24.44 -34.93 6.01
CA THR A 42 23.80 -36.19 5.57
C THR A 42 23.73 -36.22 4.02
N PRO A 43 23.70 -37.40 3.37
CA PRO A 43 23.87 -37.51 1.91
C PRO A 43 22.65 -36.96 1.13
N PRO A 44 22.81 -36.59 -0.16
CA PRO A 44 21.81 -35.82 -0.89
C PRO A 44 20.56 -36.63 -1.27
N PRO A 45 19.35 -36.03 -1.29
CA PRO A 45 18.16 -36.65 -1.85
C PRO A 45 18.14 -36.57 -3.40
N SER A 46 17.45 -37.52 -4.02
CA SER A 46 17.25 -37.64 -5.49
C SER A 46 16.23 -36.62 -6.02
N PRO A 47 16.22 -36.31 -7.34
CA PRO A 47 15.51 -35.16 -7.87
C PRO A 47 14.01 -35.46 -8.06
N THR A 48 13.16 -34.59 -7.53
CA THR A 48 11.74 -34.51 -7.94
C THR A 48 11.31 -33.05 -8.01
N SER A 49 10.95 -32.65 -9.23
CA SER A 49 10.08 -31.53 -9.66
C SER A 49 10.27 -30.14 -9.04
N GLY A 50 10.58 -29.15 -9.89
CA GLY A 50 10.24 -27.75 -9.64
C GLY A 50 11.04 -26.74 -10.47
N ASP A 51 10.46 -26.30 -11.58
CA ASP A 51 10.98 -25.31 -12.56
C ASP A 51 11.44 -23.97 -11.93
N SER A 52 11.16 -23.69 -10.65
CA SER A 52 11.61 -22.48 -9.96
C SER A 52 13.07 -22.55 -9.44
N VAL A 53 13.66 -23.75 -9.32
CA VAL A 53 15.05 -23.93 -8.86
C VAL A 53 16.07 -23.68 -9.98
N GLU A 54 15.66 -23.86 -11.24
CA GLU A 54 16.54 -23.68 -12.40
C GLU A 54 16.96 -22.20 -12.59
N LEU A 55 16.10 -21.23 -12.26
CA LEU A 55 16.41 -19.80 -12.38
C LEU A 55 17.49 -19.33 -11.38
N LEU A 56 17.43 -19.79 -10.13
CA LEU A 56 18.50 -19.59 -9.15
C LEU A 56 19.82 -20.19 -9.65
N SER A 57 19.78 -21.39 -10.26
CA SER A 57 20.99 -22.02 -10.80
C SER A 57 21.61 -21.24 -11.96
N SER A 58 20.79 -20.54 -12.77
CA SER A 58 21.28 -19.67 -13.84
C SER A 58 21.84 -18.32 -13.37
N LEU A 59 21.32 -17.75 -12.27
CA LEU A 59 21.80 -16.49 -11.67
C LEU A 59 23.00 -16.70 -10.74
N LEU A 60 23.13 -17.89 -10.14
CA LEU A 60 24.19 -18.26 -9.19
C LEU A 60 25.39 -18.95 -9.87
N GLN A 61 25.88 -18.46 -11.02
CA GLN A 61 27.09 -18.98 -11.69
C GLN A 61 28.41 -18.77 -10.90
N GLY A 62 28.36 -18.87 -9.57
CA GLY A 62 29.50 -19.02 -8.66
C GLY A 62 29.37 -20.33 -7.86
N PRO A 63 30.39 -21.22 -7.85
CA PRO A 63 30.29 -22.58 -7.30
C PRO A 63 30.16 -22.67 -5.75
N VAL A 64 30.16 -21.56 -5.02
CA VAL A 64 30.21 -21.51 -3.54
C VAL A 64 28.91 -20.96 -2.91
N SER A 65 28.33 -19.89 -3.45
CA SER A 65 27.13 -19.25 -2.86
C SER A 65 25.85 -20.10 -2.98
N SER A 66 25.72 -20.87 -4.05
CA SER A 66 24.60 -21.79 -4.28
C SER A 66 24.55 -22.96 -3.28
N LYS A 67 25.71 -23.38 -2.74
CA LYS A 67 25.82 -24.45 -1.75
C LYS A 67 25.46 -23.99 -0.33
N LEU A 68 25.75 -22.74 0.05
CA LEU A 68 25.35 -22.17 1.35
C LEU A 68 23.89 -21.69 1.39
N GLN A 69 23.29 -21.39 0.23
CA GLN A 69 21.89 -20.97 0.13
C GLN A 69 20.87 -22.10 0.31
N SER A 70 21.27 -23.33 0.02
CA SER A 70 20.42 -24.53 -0.01
C SER A 70 20.56 -25.44 1.21
N GLN A 71 21.45 -25.13 2.16
CA GLN A 71 21.68 -25.96 3.34
C GLN A 71 20.55 -25.80 4.38
N PRO A 72 20.11 -26.92 5.01
CA PRO A 72 19.13 -26.88 6.09
C PRO A 72 19.69 -26.10 7.27
N ILE A 73 18.85 -25.23 7.86
CA ILE A 73 19.21 -24.43 9.02
C ILE A 73 19.58 -25.35 10.20
N PRO A 74 20.81 -25.26 10.75
CA PRO A 74 21.25 -26.12 11.84
C PRO A 74 20.48 -25.85 13.15
N LEU A 75 20.32 -26.89 13.98
CA LEU A 75 19.80 -26.74 15.33
C LEU A 75 20.90 -26.09 16.20
N LEU A 76 20.64 -24.90 16.74
CA LEU A 76 21.53 -24.23 17.68
C LEU A 76 21.18 -24.67 19.11
N ASP A 77 22.20 -24.92 19.92
CA ASP A 77 22.06 -25.12 21.37
C ASP A 77 21.77 -23.77 22.08
N PRO A 78 21.19 -23.79 23.30
CA PRO A 78 20.81 -22.57 24.03
C PRO A 78 21.96 -21.58 24.27
N ASP A 79 23.18 -22.08 24.51
CA ASP A 79 24.34 -21.21 24.76
C ASP A 79 24.78 -20.51 23.46
N SER A 80 24.77 -21.24 22.34
CA SER A 80 25.02 -20.67 21.01
C SER A 80 23.94 -19.66 20.60
N LEU A 81 22.66 -19.91 20.93
CA LEU A 81 21.57 -18.95 20.69
C LEU A 81 21.83 -17.62 21.41
N GLN A 82 22.17 -17.67 22.70
CA GLN A 82 22.47 -16.47 23.50
C GLN A 82 23.72 -15.73 23.02
N LEU A 83 24.74 -16.45 22.55
CA LEU A 83 25.92 -15.85 21.96
C LEU A 83 25.62 -15.15 20.63
N CYS A 84 24.84 -15.80 19.76
CA CYS A 84 24.43 -15.23 18.48
C CYS A 84 23.54 -14.00 18.66
N SER A 85 22.60 -14.00 19.62
CA SER A 85 21.76 -12.83 19.89
C SER A 85 22.60 -11.63 20.33
N LEU A 86 23.47 -11.81 21.33
CA LEU A 86 24.39 -10.77 21.80
C LEU A 86 25.31 -10.25 20.68
N ALA A 87 25.80 -11.15 19.81
CA ALA A 87 26.65 -10.77 18.70
C ALA A 87 25.89 -9.96 17.63
N LEU A 88 24.66 -10.35 17.28
CA LEU A 88 23.83 -9.62 16.31
C LEU A 88 23.41 -8.25 16.86
N GLU A 89 22.99 -8.16 18.13
CA GLU A 89 22.69 -6.86 18.76
C GLU A 89 23.90 -5.92 18.74
N CYS A 90 25.08 -6.46 19.07
CA CYS A 90 26.32 -5.70 19.05
C CYS A 90 26.66 -5.24 17.63
N LEU A 91 26.51 -6.11 16.62
CA LEU A 91 26.75 -5.75 15.22
C LEU A 91 25.77 -4.69 14.72
N ALA A 92 24.48 -4.80 15.03
CA ALA A 92 23.49 -3.78 14.67
C ALA A 92 23.89 -2.42 15.24
N HIS A 93 24.27 -2.38 16.53
CA HIS A 93 24.74 -1.14 17.15
C HIS A 93 26.01 -0.61 16.48
N LEU A 94 27.01 -1.45 16.22
CA LEU A 94 28.25 -1.03 15.54
C LEU A 94 27.96 -0.47 14.15
N PHE A 95 27.14 -1.15 13.34
CA PHE A 95 26.80 -0.73 11.97
C PHE A 95 26.10 0.64 11.92
N SER A 96 25.42 1.04 13.00
CA SER A 96 24.76 2.34 13.07
C SER A 96 25.73 3.52 13.00
N TRP A 97 27.03 3.35 13.34
CA TRP A 97 27.99 4.46 13.39
C TRP A 97 29.38 4.19 12.80
N ILE A 98 29.81 2.93 12.58
CA ILE A 98 31.15 2.66 12.02
C ILE A 98 31.27 2.99 10.52
N PRO A 99 32.46 3.39 10.03
CA PRO A 99 32.76 3.41 8.61
C PRO A 99 32.78 1.99 8.02
N LEU A 100 31.77 1.69 7.23
CA LEU A 100 31.48 0.35 6.71
C LEU A 100 32.32 -0.02 5.46
N SER A 101 32.85 0.95 4.71
CA SER A 101 33.56 0.73 3.45
C SER A 101 34.83 -0.12 3.55
N THR A 102 35.47 -0.15 4.72
CA THR A 102 36.71 -0.89 5.00
C THR A 102 36.49 -2.11 5.90
N SER A 103 35.29 -2.26 6.46
CA SER A 103 35.03 -3.12 7.62
C SER A 103 34.07 -4.28 7.31
N ILE A 104 33.31 -4.19 6.21
CA ILE A 104 32.38 -5.25 5.79
C ILE A 104 33.09 -6.20 4.84
N THR A 105 33.15 -7.47 5.22
CA THR A 105 33.54 -8.55 4.32
C THR A 105 32.31 -9.20 3.68
N PRO A 106 32.45 -9.78 2.47
CA PRO A 106 31.36 -10.54 1.86
C PRO A 106 30.92 -11.75 2.69
N SER A 107 31.84 -12.37 3.45
CA SER A 107 31.54 -13.49 4.36
C SER A 107 30.64 -13.10 5.54
N LEU A 108 30.89 -11.94 6.13
CA LEU A 108 30.06 -11.40 7.22
C LEU A 108 28.65 -11.11 6.73
N MET A 109 28.52 -10.51 5.55
CA MET A 109 27.22 -10.26 4.93
C MET A 109 26.45 -11.56 4.68
N ASP A 110 27.09 -12.56 4.06
CA ASP A 110 26.45 -13.86 3.82
C ASP A 110 26.03 -14.55 5.13
N THR A 111 26.82 -14.40 6.20
CA THR A 111 26.50 -14.92 7.55
C THR A 111 25.27 -14.24 8.13
N ILE A 112 25.19 -12.91 8.08
CA ILE A 112 24.04 -12.15 8.61
C ILE A 112 22.77 -12.50 7.81
N PHE A 113 22.85 -12.55 6.48
CA PHE A 113 21.72 -12.97 5.64
C PHE A 113 21.33 -14.44 5.88
N HIS A 114 22.26 -15.30 6.30
CA HIS A 114 21.92 -16.66 6.71
C HIS A 114 21.05 -16.65 7.99
N PHE A 115 21.44 -15.90 9.02
CA PHE A 115 20.61 -15.74 10.22
C PHE A 115 19.25 -15.09 9.91
N ALA A 116 19.22 -14.13 8.99
CA ALA A 116 17.96 -13.51 8.54
C ALA A 116 16.97 -14.53 7.96
N ARG A 117 17.44 -15.64 7.36
CA ARG A 117 16.55 -16.70 6.84
C ARG A 117 15.81 -17.46 7.94
N PHE A 118 16.26 -17.40 9.19
CA PHE A 118 15.60 -18.08 10.30
C PHE A 118 14.19 -17.52 10.54
N GLY A 119 13.98 -16.22 10.25
CA GLY A 119 12.66 -15.61 10.30
C GLY A 119 11.73 -16.04 9.18
N CYS A 120 12.21 -16.69 8.10
CA CYS A 120 11.34 -17.17 7.01
C CYS A 120 10.80 -18.60 7.20
N ASP A 121 11.33 -19.37 8.16
CA ASP A 121 11.03 -20.80 8.35
C ASP A 121 10.39 -21.07 9.72
N LEU A 122 9.07 -20.82 9.84
CA LEU A 122 8.25 -21.52 10.80
C LEU A 122 7.66 -22.75 10.09
N ARG A 123 8.24 -23.94 10.28
CA ARG A 123 7.58 -25.16 9.80
C ARG A 123 6.29 -25.37 10.60
N SER A 124 5.17 -25.16 9.92
CA SER A 124 3.79 -25.49 10.28
C SER A 124 3.70 -26.66 11.27
N ALA A 125 3.20 -26.40 12.48
CA ALA A 125 2.65 -27.46 13.31
C ALA A 125 1.26 -27.77 12.75
N GLY A 126 1.05 -29.03 12.37
CA GLY A 126 -0.27 -29.54 12.01
C GLY A 126 -1.34 -29.10 13.02
N GLY A 127 -2.49 -28.73 12.48
CA GLY A 127 -3.50 -27.96 13.19
C GLY A 127 -3.88 -28.52 14.56
N LEU A 128 -3.90 -27.62 15.54
CA LEU A 128 -4.87 -27.61 16.63
C LEU A 128 -4.99 -26.16 17.09
N LYS A 129 -6.13 -25.52 16.79
CA LYS A 129 -6.49 -24.21 17.34
C LYS A 129 -6.66 -24.36 18.86
N SER A 130 -5.80 -23.73 19.66
CA SER A 130 -6.12 -23.40 21.06
C SER A 130 -6.12 -21.89 21.22
N LYS A 131 -7.32 -21.32 21.42
CA LYS A 131 -7.53 -19.95 21.88
C LYS A 131 -6.76 -19.72 23.19
N LEU A 132 -5.94 -18.67 23.25
CA LEU A 132 -5.61 -18.01 24.52
C LEU A 132 -5.40 -16.51 24.27
N GLY A 133 -6.06 -15.68 25.07
CA GLY A 133 -6.11 -14.22 24.95
C GLY A 133 -4.89 -13.48 25.53
N PRO A 134 -4.88 -12.13 25.49
CA PRO A 134 -3.65 -11.34 25.56
C PRO A 134 -3.39 -10.76 26.96
N TYR A 135 -2.31 -11.19 27.61
CA TYR A 135 -1.56 -10.50 28.69
C TYR A 135 -0.18 -11.20 28.72
N SER A 136 0.99 -10.58 28.86
CA SER A 136 1.38 -9.30 29.43
C SER A 136 2.82 -8.98 29.02
N SER A 137 3.09 -7.70 28.80
CA SER A 137 4.38 -7.05 29.03
C SER A 137 4.92 -7.33 30.43
N LEU A 138 6.25 -7.43 30.62
CA LEU A 138 6.98 -7.04 31.84
C LEU A 138 8.46 -7.39 31.70
N PHE A 139 9.33 -6.38 31.60
CA PHE A 139 10.62 -6.34 32.29
C PHE A 139 11.04 -4.88 32.52
N SER A 140 10.87 -4.44 33.77
CA SER A 140 11.58 -3.31 34.39
C SER A 140 12.15 -3.81 35.72
N PRO A 141 13.39 -3.47 36.13
CA PRO A 141 13.99 -4.03 37.33
C PRO A 141 13.95 -3.06 38.52
N SER A 142 13.54 -3.54 39.70
CA SER A 142 13.83 -2.87 40.97
C SER A 142 13.79 -3.80 42.19
N SER A 143 14.99 -3.97 42.78
CA SER A 143 15.36 -3.93 44.21
C SER A 143 14.52 -4.60 45.33
N SER A 144 15.11 -5.65 45.92
CA SER A 144 15.35 -5.92 47.36
C SER A 144 14.35 -5.48 48.45
N ASN A 145 13.79 -6.45 49.20
CA ASN A 145 14.10 -6.73 50.63
C ASN A 145 13.08 -7.68 51.31
N GLY A 146 13.60 -8.62 52.14
CA GLY A 146 13.00 -9.21 53.36
C GLY A 146 11.71 -10.05 53.23
N THR A 147 11.42 -11.12 53.96
CA THR A 147 11.96 -11.75 55.18
C THR A 147 11.30 -13.14 55.30
N GLY A 148 11.99 -14.11 55.91
CA GLY A 148 11.61 -15.52 55.92
C GLY A 148 10.49 -15.98 56.86
N GLY A 149 10.15 -17.26 56.73
CA GLY A 149 9.31 -18.04 57.63
C GLY A 149 9.22 -19.50 57.15
N SER A 150 9.74 -20.43 57.96
CA SER A 150 10.00 -21.84 57.62
C SER A 150 8.92 -22.81 58.16
N ALA A 151 8.86 -24.00 57.52
CA ALA A 151 8.31 -25.30 57.96
C ALA A 151 6.77 -25.48 57.92
N SER A 152 6.17 -26.61 57.49
CA SER A 152 6.64 -27.99 57.27
C SER A 152 5.62 -28.86 56.49
N LEU A 153 6.16 -29.68 55.59
CA LEU A 153 5.83 -31.06 55.17
C LEU A 153 4.41 -31.63 55.39
N LEU A 154 3.76 -32.03 54.29
CA LEU A 154 3.14 -33.36 54.14
C LEU A 154 3.25 -33.84 52.68
N SER A 155 3.50 -35.14 52.55
CA SER A 155 3.93 -35.89 51.37
C SER A 155 2.78 -36.43 50.50
N SER A 156 2.93 -36.40 49.18
CA SER A 156 2.56 -37.51 48.27
C SER A 156 3.25 -37.32 46.92
N GLY A 157 3.86 -38.39 46.41
CA GLY A 157 5.01 -38.35 45.47
C GLY A 157 4.70 -37.98 44.01
N PRO A 158 5.74 -37.69 43.19
CA PRO A 158 5.55 -37.41 41.78
C PRO A 158 5.66 -38.68 40.94
N ALA A 159 4.62 -38.90 40.14
CA ALA A 159 4.73 -39.63 38.89
C ALA A 159 5.70 -38.89 37.95
N SER A 160 6.42 -39.66 37.16
CA SER A 160 7.39 -39.23 36.16
C SER A 160 6.77 -38.33 35.08
N ASP A 161 7.03 -37.03 35.15
CA ASP A 161 6.86 -36.10 34.02
C ASP A 161 8.24 -35.68 33.52
N SER A 162 8.63 -36.20 32.36
CA SER A 162 9.74 -35.68 31.56
C SER A 162 9.30 -34.37 30.89
N PRO A 163 10.06 -33.26 30.98
CA PRO A 163 9.71 -32.04 30.26
C PRO A 163 9.99 -32.23 28.77
N GLN A 164 8.98 -32.09 27.92
CA GLN A 164 9.18 -31.96 26.47
C GLN A 164 9.84 -30.60 26.15
N PRO A 165 10.98 -30.55 25.43
CA PRO A 165 11.75 -29.31 25.22
C PRO A 165 11.40 -28.53 23.93
N HIS A 166 10.23 -28.74 23.32
CA HIS A 166 10.03 -28.39 21.89
C HIS A 166 9.35 -27.04 21.56
N SER A 167 8.94 -26.23 22.55
CA SER A 167 8.33 -24.91 22.30
C SER A 167 9.31 -23.74 22.34
N GLY A 168 10.32 -23.75 23.23
CA GLY A 168 11.28 -22.64 23.41
C GLY A 168 12.17 -22.38 22.19
N SER A 169 12.72 -23.44 21.57
CA SER A 169 13.67 -23.33 20.44
C SER A 169 13.11 -22.64 19.17
N ARG A 170 11.78 -22.46 19.07
CA ARG A 170 11.13 -21.84 17.90
C ARG A 170 11.10 -20.32 18.00
N VAL A 171 10.72 -19.80 19.16
CA VAL A 171 10.69 -18.36 19.45
C VAL A 171 12.11 -17.79 19.37
N ASP A 172 13.09 -18.55 19.85
CA ASP A 172 14.49 -18.14 19.84
C ASP A 172 15.07 -17.98 18.42
N ARG A 173 14.57 -18.74 17.43
CA ARG A 173 15.02 -18.63 16.03
C ARG A 173 14.39 -17.47 15.29
N ALA A 174 13.10 -17.25 15.48
CA ALA A 174 12.41 -16.09 14.92
C ALA A 174 13.07 -14.80 15.43
N TYR A 175 13.39 -14.75 16.72
CA TYR A 175 14.10 -13.65 17.34
C TYR A 175 15.49 -13.39 16.73
N LEU A 176 16.30 -14.44 16.50
CA LEU A 176 17.58 -14.29 15.77
C LEU A 176 17.37 -13.77 14.34
N GLY A 177 16.30 -14.18 13.67
CA GLY A 177 15.91 -13.65 12.36
C GLY A 177 15.63 -12.14 12.40
N VAL A 178 14.92 -11.67 13.43
CA VAL A 178 14.63 -10.24 13.64
C VAL A 178 15.90 -9.44 13.91
N LEU A 179 16.78 -9.92 14.80
CA LEU A 179 18.07 -9.28 15.09
C LEU A 179 18.96 -9.21 13.86
N ALA A 180 19.00 -10.29 13.07
CA ALA A 180 19.75 -10.33 11.82
C ALA A 180 19.19 -9.37 10.78
N MET A 181 17.86 -9.31 10.61
CA MET A 181 17.23 -8.33 9.73
C MET A 181 17.48 -6.89 10.17
N THR A 182 17.57 -6.64 11.47
CA THR A 182 17.97 -5.32 12.00
C THR A 182 19.40 -4.98 11.58
N CYS A 183 20.35 -5.93 11.68
CA CYS A 183 21.70 -5.75 11.17
C CYS A 183 21.72 -5.46 9.65
N VAL A 184 20.89 -6.18 8.88
CA VAL A 184 20.76 -5.96 7.42
C VAL A 184 20.24 -4.55 7.13
N ASN A 185 19.26 -4.05 7.87
CA ASN A 185 18.74 -2.70 7.70
C ASN A 185 19.78 -1.64 8.02
N GLU A 186 20.54 -1.78 9.11
CA GLU A 186 21.65 -0.88 9.43
C GLU A 186 22.75 -0.92 8.36
N LEU A 187 23.07 -2.10 7.83
CA LEU A 187 24.04 -2.29 6.76
C LEU A 187 23.64 -1.57 5.47
N ILE A 188 22.35 -1.62 5.11
CA ILE A 188 21.83 -1.16 3.82
C ILE A 188 21.37 0.29 3.85
N SER A 189 20.97 0.80 5.01
CA SER A 189 20.67 2.21 5.22
C SER A 189 21.86 3.11 4.91
N LYS A 190 23.09 2.58 5.06
CA LYS A 190 24.30 3.30 4.72
C LYS A 190 24.52 3.27 3.20
N ASN A 191 24.81 4.45 2.64
CA ASN A 191 25.17 4.66 1.24
C ASN A 191 26.57 4.11 0.87
N CYS A 192 27.02 3.04 1.51
CA CYS A 192 28.39 2.54 1.42
C CYS A 192 28.75 2.08 0.00
N VAL A 193 30.00 2.35 -0.36
CA VAL A 193 30.64 1.89 -1.59
C VAL A 193 31.88 1.11 -1.17
N PRO A 194 31.78 -0.22 -0.93
CA PRO A 194 32.95 -1.03 -0.59
C PRO A 194 34.00 -1.03 -1.72
N LEU A 195 35.23 -1.43 -1.41
CA LEU A 195 36.32 -1.52 -2.40
C LEU A 195 35.95 -2.42 -3.60
N ASP A 196 35.22 -3.52 -3.35
CA ASP A 196 34.63 -4.41 -4.37
C ASP A 196 33.11 -4.17 -4.50
N PHE A 197 32.76 -2.92 -4.81
CA PHE A 197 31.37 -2.42 -4.82
C PHE A 197 30.40 -3.26 -5.67
N GLU A 198 30.83 -3.72 -6.83
CA GLU A 198 29.98 -4.47 -7.77
C GLU A 198 29.62 -5.85 -7.21
N GLU A 199 30.58 -6.57 -6.63
CA GLU A 199 30.35 -7.88 -6.01
C GLU A 199 29.48 -7.75 -4.74
N TYR A 200 29.69 -6.70 -3.96
CA TYR A 200 28.88 -6.41 -2.78
C TYR A 200 27.40 -6.17 -3.14
N LEU A 201 27.14 -5.31 -4.13
CA LEU A 201 25.79 -5.06 -4.63
C LEU A 201 25.17 -6.32 -5.25
N LEU A 202 25.98 -7.11 -5.97
CA LEU A 202 25.53 -8.35 -6.59
C LEU A 202 25.04 -9.36 -5.53
N ARG A 203 25.84 -9.58 -4.49
CA ARG A 203 25.47 -10.48 -3.39
C ARG A 203 24.28 -9.94 -2.60
N MET A 204 24.24 -8.64 -2.32
CA MET A 204 23.10 -8.01 -1.64
C MET A 204 21.80 -8.30 -2.39
N PHE A 205 21.75 -8.05 -3.71
CA PHE A 205 20.53 -8.32 -4.47
C PHE A 205 20.18 -9.80 -4.49
N GLN A 206 21.17 -10.71 -4.63
CA GLN A 206 20.91 -12.14 -4.64
C GLN A 206 20.23 -12.58 -3.33
N GLN A 207 20.67 -12.03 -2.20
CA GLN A 207 20.05 -12.29 -0.91
C GLN A 207 18.66 -11.65 -0.78
N THR A 208 18.47 -10.40 -1.26
CA THR A 208 17.15 -9.74 -1.36
C THR A 208 16.17 -10.61 -2.12
N PHE A 209 16.56 -11.04 -3.32
CA PHE A 209 15.75 -11.83 -4.22
C PHE A 209 15.43 -13.20 -3.62
N PHE A 210 16.43 -13.86 -3.04
CA PHE A 210 16.25 -15.14 -2.37
C PHE A 210 15.26 -15.07 -1.21
N LEU A 211 15.38 -14.09 -0.32
CA LEU A 211 14.46 -13.92 0.81
C LEU A 211 13.05 -13.62 0.31
N LEU A 212 12.91 -12.69 -0.63
CA LEU A 212 11.61 -12.33 -1.19
C LEU A 212 10.95 -13.52 -1.90
N GLN A 213 11.72 -14.30 -2.68
CA GLN A 213 11.26 -15.56 -3.27
C GLN A 213 10.86 -16.57 -2.20
N LYS A 214 11.60 -16.69 -1.11
CA LYS A 214 11.28 -17.63 -0.04
C LYS A 214 9.95 -17.29 0.63
N LEU A 215 9.69 -16.00 0.87
CA LEU A 215 8.44 -15.49 1.44
C LEU A 215 7.26 -15.61 0.46
N THR A 216 7.53 -15.56 -0.85
CA THR A 216 6.50 -15.59 -1.90
C THR A 216 6.51 -16.89 -2.73
N ARG A 217 7.16 -17.95 -2.25
CA ARG A 217 7.49 -19.15 -3.04
C ARG A 217 6.27 -19.91 -3.56
N GLU A 218 5.18 -19.86 -2.82
CA GLU A 218 4.03 -20.73 -3.07
C GLU A 218 3.12 -20.18 -4.15
N ASN A 219 2.66 -21.02 -5.07
CA ASN A 219 1.95 -20.55 -6.27
C ASN A 219 0.52 -20.04 -5.97
N ASN A 220 -0.06 -20.36 -4.81
CA ASN A 220 -1.43 -19.99 -4.48
C ASN A 220 -1.49 -18.74 -3.62
N ALA A 221 -2.40 -17.82 -3.95
CA ALA A 221 -2.58 -16.56 -3.23
C ALA A 221 -2.84 -16.76 -1.72
N HIS A 222 -3.78 -17.64 -1.39
CA HIS A 222 -4.11 -17.95 0.01
C HIS A 222 -2.93 -18.49 0.80
N SER A 223 -2.03 -19.21 0.16
CA SER A 223 -0.93 -19.88 0.86
C SER A 223 0.23 -18.91 1.13
N VAL A 224 0.46 -17.94 0.24
CA VAL A 224 1.39 -16.81 0.48
C VAL A 224 0.91 -15.94 1.63
N ARG A 225 -0.39 -15.59 1.65
CA ARG A 225 -0.98 -14.81 2.74
C ARG A 225 -0.87 -15.55 4.07
N SER A 226 -1.29 -16.82 4.11
CA SER A 226 -1.16 -17.67 5.30
C SER A 226 0.28 -17.75 5.79
N ARG A 227 1.24 -17.85 4.87
CA ARG A 227 2.65 -17.86 5.22
C ARG A 227 3.08 -16.56 5.90
N LEU A 228 2.70 -15.41 5.37
CA LEU A 228 3.03 -14.11 5.97
C LEU A 228 2.35 -13.91 7.33
N GLU A 229 1.11 -14.38 7.48
CA GLU A 229 0.38 -14.37 8.77
C GLU A 229 1.03 -15.25 9.84
N GLU A 230 1.74 -16.32 9.44
CA GLU A 230 2.44 -17.22 10.35
C GLU A 230 3.80 -16.69 10.82
N LEU A 231 4.35 -15.65 10.19
CA LEU A 231 5.65 -15.10 10.56
C LEU A 231 5.54 -14.15 11.76
N ASP A 232 6.69 -13.93 12.40
CA ASP A 232 6.82 -12.89 13.42
C ASP A 232 6.58 -11.50 12.78
N GLU A 233 5.66 -10.73 13.36
CA GLU A 233 5.27 -9.40 12.86
C GLU A 233 6.48 -8.46 12.77
N SER A 234 7.36 -8.47 13.80
CA SER A 234 8.58 -7.65 13.81
C SER A 234 9.51 -8.06 12.66
N TYR A 235 9.54 -9.33 12.29
CA TYR A 235 10.33 -9.79 11.14
C TYR A 235 9.78 -9.24 9.82
N VAL A 236 8.45 -9.30 9.62
CA VAL A 236 7.79 -8.79 8.41
C VAL A 236 7.98 -7.29 8.27
N GLU A 237 7.86 -6.54 9.37
CA GLU A 237 8.17 -5.10 9.41
C GLU A 237 9.62 -4.83 8.98
N LYS A 238 10.60 -5.47 9.64
CA LYS A 238 12.02 -5.28 9.31
C LYS A 238 12.35 -5.69 7.88
N PHE A 239 11.70 -6.72 7.34
CA PHE A 239 11.86 -7.13 5.95
C PHE A 239 11.24 -6.12 4.97
N THR A 240 10.11 -5.52 5.33
CA THR A 240 9.50 -4.45 4.52
C THR A 240 10.37 -3.19 4.52
N ASP A 241 10.94 -2.82 5.67
CA ASP A 241 11.95 -1.75 5.79
C ASP A 241 13.17 -2.03 4.91
N PHE A 242 13.67 -3.26 4.92
CA PHE A 242 14.77 -3.69 4.06
C PHE A 242 14.45 -3.46 2.57
N LEU A 243 13.27 -3.88 2.11
CA LEU A 243 12.85 -3.65 0.73
C LEU A 243 12.76 -2.15 0.40
N ARG A 244 12.26 -1.33 1.33
CA ARG A 244 12.19 0.12 1.19
C ARG A 244 13.58 0.74 1.07
N LEU A 245 14.53 0.36 1.92
CA LEU A 245 15.92 0.82 1.86
C LEU A 245 16.60 0.38 0.56
N PHE A 246 16.38 -0.86 0.14
CA PHE A 246 16.94 -1.39 -1.11
C PHE A 246 16.44 -0.61 -2.33
N VAL A 247 15.11 -0.40 -2.45
CA VAL A 247 14.51 0.32 -3.57
C VAL A 247 14.91 1.80 -3.58
N SER A 248 14.95 2.45 -2.41
CA SER A 248 15.29 3.88 -2.30
C SER A 248 16.76 4.19 -2.57
N ILE A 249 17.68 3.36 -2.07
CA ILE A 249 19.12 3.66 -2.08
C ILE A 249 19.85 2.93 -3.21
N HIS A 250 19.59 1.63 -3.37
CA HIS A 250 20.48 0.74 -4.14
C HIS A 250 19.94 0.36 -5.51
N LEU A 251 18.62 0.34 -5.72
CA LEU A 251 18.02 -0.05 -7.00
C LEU A 251 18.57 0.75 -8.19
N ARG A 252 18.73 2.07 -8.04
CA ARG A 252 19.29 2.96 -9.09
C ARG A 252 20.67 2.50 -9.57
N ARG A 253 21.47 1.89 -8.69
CA ARG A 253 22.85 1.47 -8.97
C ARG A 253 22.89 0.15 -9.73
N ILE A 254 21.88 -0.70 -9.57
CA ILE A 254 21.90 -2.09 -10.07
C ILE A 254 20.90 -2.36 -11.21
N GLU A 255 19.86 -1.54 -11.37
CA GLU A 255 18.76 -1.78 -12.33
C GLU A 255 19.22 -1.91 -13.80
N SER A 256 20.34 -1.27 -14.14
CA SER A 256 20.93 -1.33 -15.48
C SER A 256 21.90 -2.50 -15.68
N ASN A 257 22.21 -3.26 -14.61
CA ASN A 257 23.06 -4.45 -14.70
C ASN A 257 22.25 -5.61 -15.33
N PRO A 258 22.76 -6.27 -16.39
CA PRO A 258 22.07 -7.38 -17.05
C PRO A 258 21.83 -8.60 -16.14
N GLN A 259 22.61 -8.77 -15.08
CA GLN A 259 22.44 -9.86 -14.10
C GLN A 259 21.28 -9.60 -13.13
N PHE A 260 20.71 -8.40 -13.12
CA PHE A 260 19.59 -8.06 -12.24
C PHE A 260 18.24 -8.15 -12.97
N PRO A 261 17.43 -9.20 -12.71
CA PRO A 261 16.13 -9.37 -13.33
C PRO A 261 15.07 -8.47 -12.67
N VAL A 262 15.14 -7.16 -12.93
CA VAL A 262 14.24 -6.16 -12.31
C VAL A 262 12.76 -6.50 -12.45
N LEU A 263 12.33 -7.07 -13.58
CA LEU A 263 10.92 -7.42 -13.79
C LEU A 263 10.47 -8.59 -12.89
N GLU A 264 11.35 -9.56 -12.64
CA GLU A 264 11.08 -10.64 -11.70
C GLU A 264 11.04 -10.12 -10.27
N PHE A 265 11.94 -9.19 -9.93
CA PHE A 265 11.91 -8.53 -8.62
C PHE A 265 10.58 -7.79 -8.41
N LEU A 266 10.10 -7.04 -9.40
CA LEU A 266 8.82 -6.36 -9.34
C LEU A 266 7.64 -7.33 -9.24
N ALA A 267 7.70 -8.49 -9.91
CA ALA A 267 6.67 -9.52 -9.81
C ALA A 267 6.61 -10.12 -8.39
N LEU A 268 7.76 -10.36 -7.77
CA LEU A 268 7.84 -10.83 -6.38
C LEU A 268 7.40 -9.75 -5.39
N LEU A 269 7.78 -8.48 -5.61
CA LEU A 269 7.33 -7.35 -4.80
C LEU A 269 5.81 -7.17 -4.91
N PHE A 270 5.25 -7.32 -6.12
CA PHE A 270 3.81 -7.30 -6.36
C PHE A 270 3.13 -8.38 -5.54
N LYS A 271 3.63 -9.61 -5.62
CA LYS A 271 3.10 -10.74 -4.84
C LYS A 271 3.21 -10.47 -3.34
N TYR A 272 4.34 -9.98 -2.87
CA TYR A 272 4.51 -9.62 -1.46
C TYR A 272 3.54 -8.53 -1.00
N THR A 273 3.32 -7.49 -1.82
CA THR A 273 2.45 -6.34 -1.54
C THR A 273 0.99 -6.77 -1.37
N PHE A 274 0.45 -7.51 -2.34
CA PHE A 274 -0.98 -7.82 -2.37
C PHE A 274 -1.38 -9.00 -1.48
N HIS A 275 -0.40 -9.70 -0.89
CA HIS A 275 -0.61 -10.75 0.10
C HIS A 275 -0.27 -10.34 1.53
N GLN A 276 0.06 -9.05 1.76
CA GLN A 276 0.24 -8.53 3.11
C GLN A 276 -1.00 -8.83 3.98
N PRO A 277 -0.79 -9.30 5.22
CA PRO A 277 -1.88 -9.68 6.10
C PRO A 277 -2.61 -8.47 6.70
N THR A 278 -1.89 -7.37 6.90
CA THR A 278 -2.37 -6.14 7.53
C THR A 278 -2.41 -4.98 6.54
N HIS A 279 -3.28 -3.99 6.83
CA HIS A 279 -3.37 -2.75 6.05
C HIS A 279 -2.09 -1.91 6.17
N GLU A 280 -1.47 -1.87 7.35
CA GLU A 280 -0.17 -1.20 7.58
C GLU A 280 0.97 -1.81 6.76
N GLY A 281 1.02 -3.15 6.65
CA GLY A 281 1.98 -3.84 5.78
C GLY A 281 1.75 -3.49 4.31
N TYR A 282 0.49 -3.44 3.87
CA TYR A 282 0.11 -3.00 2.52
C TYR A 282 0.53 -1.55 2.25
N PHE A 283 0.29 -0.62 3.18
CA PHE A 283 0.73 0.79 3.09
C PHE A 283 2.24 0.93 2.98
N SER A 284 2.97 0.21 3.84
CA SER A 284 4.42 0.17 3.78
C SER A 284 4.92 -0.32 2.43
N CYS A 285 4.21 -1.27 1.79
CA CYS A 285 4.53 -1.69 0.42
C CYS A 285 4.16 -0.64 -0.64
N LEU A 286 3.04 0.06 -0.52
CA LEU A 286 2.67 1.16 -1.44
C LEU A 286 3.69 2.30 -1.41
N ASP A 287 4.32 2.56 -0.26
CA ASP A 287 5.42 3.52 -0.14
C ASP A 287 6.64 3.08 -0.95
N ILE A 288 6.98 1.78 -0.94
CA ILE A 288 8.05 1.21 -1.76
C ILE A 288 7.74 1.39 -3.26
N TRP A 289 6.49 1.11 -3.66
CA TRP A 289 6.04 1.34 -5.03
C TRP A 289 6.13 2.81 -5.42
N THR A 290 5.74 3.72 -4.55
CA THR A 290 5.82 5.16 -4.77
C THR A 290 7.27 5.60 -5.01
N ILE A 291 8.21 5.14 -4.19
CA ILE A 291 9.66 5.41 -4.37
C ILE A 291 10.15 4.88 -5.73
N PHE A 292 9.74 3.67 -6.12
CA PHE A 292 10.09 3.09 -7.41
C PHE A 292 9.53 3.89 -8.59
N LEU A 293 8.26 4.31 -8.52
CA LEU A 293 7.60 5.09 -9.55
C LEU A 293 8.25 6.47 -9.71
N ASP A 294 8.61 7.14 -8.62
CA ASP A 294 9.32 8.42 -8.65
C ASP A 294 10.72 8.30 -9.26
N TYR A 295 11.42 7.22 -8.94
CA TYR A 295 12.67 6.87 -9.60
C TYR A 295 12.48 6.70 -11.11
N LEU A 296 11.48 5.93 -11.53
CA LEU A 296 11.20 5.67 -12.94
C LEU A 296 10.81 6.94 -13.69
N THR A 297 9.93 7.77 -13.12
CA THR A 297 9.55 9.09 -13.64
C THR A 297 10.77 9.98 -13.86
N THR A 298 11.64 10.09 -12.85
CA THR A 298 12.87 10.88 -12.95
C THR A 298 13.82 10.33 -14.02
N LYS A 299 13.95 9.01 -14.10
CA LYS A 299 14.81 8.35 -15.09
C LYS A 299 14.32 8.58 -16.52
N ILE A 300 13.01 8.51 -16.76
CA ILE A 300 12.41 8.76 -18.07
C ILE A 300 12.54 10.24 -18.46
N LYS A 301 12.29 11.17 -17.54
CA LYS A 301 12.46 12.61 -17.79
C LYS A 301 13.90 12.98 -18.16
N SER A 302 14.89 12.29 -17.60
CA SER A 302 16.32 12.54 -17.89
C SER A 302 16.84 11.88 -19.18
N ARG A 303 16.16 10.85 -19.71
CA ARG A 303 16.59 10.11 -20.92
C ARG A 303 15.51 10.09 -22.01
N LEU A 304 15.19 11.25 -22.56
CA LEU A 304 14.10 11.41 -23.52
C LEU A 304 14.25 10.58 -24.80
N ALA A 305 15.47 10.34 -25.28
CA ALA A 305 15.73 9.58 -26.51
C ALA A 305 15.31 8.09 -26.42
N ASP A 306 15.40 7.49 -25.23
CA ASP A 306 15.09 6.07 -25.01
C ASP A 306 13.75 5.87 -24.28
N ARG A 307 12.96 6.94 -24.10
CA ARG A 307 11.73 6.98 -23.30
C ARG A 307 10.79 5.80 -23.59
N ASP A 308 10.47 5.58 -24.86
CA ASP A 308 9.48 4.58 -25.25
C ASP A 308 9.98 3.16 -24.98
N SER A 309 11.27 2.89 -25.22
CA SER A 309 11.87 1.58 -24.94
C SER A 309 11.86 1.26 -23.44
N MET A 310 12.19 2.26 -22.61
CA MET A 310 12.17 2.12 -21.16
C MET A 310 10.76 1.94 -20.61
N LEU A 311 9.79 2.74 -21.08
CA LEU A 311 8.40 2.60 -20.68
C LEU A 311 7.83 1.23 -21.08
N ASN A 312 8.11 0.77 -22.30
CA ASN A 312 7.66 -0.53 -22.78
C ASN A 312 8.21 -1.70 -21.94
N ARG A 313 9.43 -1.58 -21.38
CA ARG A 313 10.01 -2.59 -20.49
C ARG A 313 9.18 -2.82 -19.23
N TYR A 314 8.67 -1.74 -18.61
CA TYR A 314 7.93 -1.81 -17.34
C TYR A 314 6.41 -1.85 -17.50
N LYS A 315 5.92 -1.63 -18.71
CA LYS A 315 4.51 -1.46 -19.04
C LYS A 315 3.59 -2.50 -18.41
N ASP A 316 3.86 -3.79 -18.64
CA ASP A 316 2.95 -4.84 -18.18
C ASP A 316 2.90 -4.95 -16.66
N ALA A 317 4.04 -4.77 -15.99
CA ALA A 317 4.12 -4.75 -14.53
C ALA A 317 3.35 -3.56 -13.93
N LEU A 318 3.47 -2.37 -14.54
CA LEU A 318 2.77 -1.17 -14.09
C LEU A 318 1.25 -1.24 -14.34
N VAL A 319 0.82 -1.81 -15.46
CA VAL A 319 -0.60 -2.04 -15.75
C VAL A 319 -1.19 -3.07 -14.80
N LEU A 320 -0.43 -4.12 -14.46
CA LEU A 320 -0.85 -5.10 -13.46
C LEU A 320 -0.97 -4.48 -12.07
N LEU A 321 0.02 -3.69 -11.64
CA LEU A 321 -0.02 -2.92 -10.39
C LEU A 321 -1.28 -2.05 -10.33
N LEU A 322 -1.51 -1.25 -11.37
CA LEU A 322 -2.69 -0.38 -11.45
C LEU A 322 -3.99 -1.15 -11.27
N ARG A 323 -4.18 -2.24 -12.02
CA ARG A 323 -5.41 -3.04 -11.96
C ARG A 323 -5.63 -3.62 -10.57
N GLU A 324 -4.58 -4.12 -9.94
CA GLU A 324 -4.71 -4.72 -8.62
C GLU A 324 -4.98 -3.68 -7.54
N VAL A 325 -4.34 -2.50 -7.59
CA VAL A 325 -4.67 -1.38 -6.68
C VAL A 325 -6.13 -0.94 -6.88
N LEU A 326 -6.62 -0.86 -8.12
CA LEU A 326 -8.03 -0.57 -8.39
C LEU A 326 -8.96 -1.67 -7.84
N ASN A 327 -8.61 -2.95 -7.97
CA ASN A 327 -9.39 -4.02 -7.36
C ASN A 327 -9.43 -3.90 -5.83
N ARG A 328 -8.30 -3.52 -5.20
CA ARG A 328 -8.16 -3.40 -3.74
C ARG A 328 -9.05 -2.32 -3.11
N ILE A 329 -9.33 -1.24 -3.83
CA ILE A 329 -10.22 -0.16 -3.33
C ILE A 329 -11.72 -0.43 -3.57
N GLN A 330 -12.06 -1.55 -4.21
CA GLN A 330 -13.44 -1.90 -4.55
C GLN A 330 -14.02 -2.96 -3.61
N PHE A 331 -15.17 -2.64 -3.02
CA PHE A 331 -16.00 -3.50 -2.18
C PHE A 331 -16.45 -4.76 -2.91
N ARG A 332 -16.68 -4.72 -4.24
CA ARG A 332 -17.06 -5.94 -4.98
C ARG A 332 -16.05 -7.09 -4.87
N TYR A 333 -14.77 -6.77 -4.61
CA TYR A 333 -13.70 -7.74 -4.46
C TYR A 333 -13.26 -7.92 -3.01
N ASN A 334 -13.28 -6.83 -2.23
CA ASN A 334 -12.66 -6.79 -0.90
C ASN A 334 -13.63 -6.38 0.22
N GLN A 335 -14.94 -6.59 0.05
CA GLN A 335 -15.98 -6.14 0.98
C GLN A 335 -15.62 -6.37 2.46
N ALA A 336 -15.29 -7.60 2.85
CA ALA A 336 -15.03 -7.95 4.25
C ALA A 336 -13.88 -7.14 4.87
N GLN A 337 -12.83 -6.85 4.10
CA GLN A 337 -11.67 -6.09 4.59
C GLN A 337 -11.96 -4.58 4.59
N LEU A 338 -12.73 -4.09 3.62
CA LEU A 338 -13.02 -2.65 3.51
C LEU A 338 -14.11 -2.21 4.50
N GLU A 339 -15.00 -3.12 4.92
CA GLU A 339 -15.99 -2.87 5.99
C GLU A 339 -15.38 -2.85 7.40
N GLU A 340 -14.16 -3.37 7.58
CA GLU A 340 -13.42 -3.31 8.84
C GLU A 340 -12.74 -1.96 9.07
N LEU A 341 -12.53 -1.17 8.01
CA LEU A 341 -11.90 0.14 8.08
C LEU A 341 -12.85 1.18 8.68
N ASP A 342 -12.36 1.94 9.65
CA ASP A 342 -13.14 3.01 10.26
C ASP A 342 -13.42 4.16 9.27
N ASP A 343 -14.68 4.61 9.22
CA ASP A 343 -15.17 5.69 8.36
C ASP A 343 -15.86 6.81 9.17
N GLU A 344 -15.59 6.90 10.48
CA GLU A 344 -16.25 7.85 11.40
C GLU A 344 -15.26 8.67 12.23
N GLU A 345 -14.25 8.02 12.83
CA GLU A 345 -13.24 8.67 13.67
C GLU A 345 -12.17 9.35 12.81
N LEU A 346 -11.80 10.58 13.19
CA LEU A 346 -10.77 11.35 12.49
C LEU A 346 -9.44 11.23 13.23
N ASP A 347 -8.37 10.98 12.48
CA ASP A 347 -6.99 11.01 12.95
C ASP A 347 -6.44 12.44 13.12
N ASP A 348 -5.17 12.55 13.50
CA ASP A 348 -4.46 13.83 13.66
C ASP A 348 -4.42 14.66 12.36
N ASP A 349 -4.57 14.02 11.20
CA ASP A 349 -4.61 14.63 9.86
C ASP A 349 -6.06 14.93 9.38
N GLN A 350 -7.03 14.87 10.29
CA GLN A 350 -8.47 15.08 10.04
C GLN A 350 -9.04 14.13 8.98
N GLN A 351 -8.61 12.88 8.97
CA GLN A 351 -9.07 11.84 8.03
C GLN A 351 -9.48 10.58 8.75
N THR A 352 -10.43 9.86 8.15
CA THR A 352 -10.79 8.51 8.60
C THR A 352 -9.79 7.48 8.09
N GLU A 353 -9.77 6.30 8.71
CA GLU A 353 -8.93 5.17 8.27
C GLU A 353 -9.26 4.79 6.81
N TRP A 354 -10.54 4.74 6.46
CA TRP A 354 -11.02 4.53 5.09
C TRP A 354 -10.46 5.59 4.12
N GLN A 355 -10.50 6.87 4.50
CA GLN A 355 -9.98 7.97 3.67
C GLN A 355 -8.47 7.86 3.46
N ARG A 356 -7.72 7.52 4.51
CA ARG A 356 -6.27 7.27 4.43
C ARG A 356 -5.96 6.12 3.49
N TYR A 357 -6.67 4.99 3.63
CA TYR A 357 -6.52 3.80 2.79
C TYR A 357 -6.74 4.11 1.30
N LEU A 358 -7.85 4.80 1.01
CA LEU A 358 -8.19 5.18 -0.35
C LEU A 358 -7.16 6.17 -0.92
N ARG A 359 -6.75 7.19 -0.14
CA ARG A 359 -5.79 8.21 -0.59
C ARG A 359 -4.44 7.62 -0.97
N GLN A 360 -3.89 6.72 -0.15
CA GLN A 360 -2.59 6.11 -0.40
C GLN A 360 -2.63 5.17 -1.61
N SER A 361 -3.71 4.41 -1.76
CA SER A 361 -3.94 3.58 -2.95
C SER A 361 -4.05 4.44 -4.23
N LEU A 362 -4.81 5.54 -4.18
CA LEU A 362 -4.98 6.43 -5.33
C LEU A 362 -3.71 7.23 -5.69
N GLU A 363 -2.78 7.43 -4.77
CA GLU A 363 -1.47 8.04 -5.09
C GLU A 363 -0.64 7.15 -6.03
N VAL A 364 -0.63 5.84 -5.78
CA VAL A 364 0.03 4.88 -6.68
C VAL A 364 -0.65 4.86 -8.05
N VAL A 365 -1.99 4.92 -8.10
CA VAL A 365 -2.75 5.05 -9.36
C VAL A 365 -2.34 6.31 -10.13
N ALA A 366 -2.24 7.45 -9.46
CA ALA A 366 -1.86 8.73 -10.07
C ALA A 366 -0.44 8.68 -10.65
N LYS A 367 0.54 8.15 -9.91
CA LYS A 367 1.92 7.99 -10.40
C LYS A 367 2.03 7.03 -11.59
N VAL A 368 1.25 5.94 -11.60
CA VAL A 368 1.19 5.06 -12.78
C VAL A 368 0.56 5.78 -13.97
N MET A 369 -0.45 6.63 -13.75
CA MET A 369 -1.04 7.44 -14.84
C MET A 369 -0.06 8.47 -15.41
N GLU A 370 0.78 9.10 -14.58
CA GLU A 370 1.82 10.02 -15.06
C GLU A 370 2.72 9.33 -16.10
N LEU A 371 3.06 8.06 -15.83
CA LEU A 371 3.92 7.23 -16.67
C LEU A 371 3.20 6.63 -17.89
N LEU A 372 2.00 6.06 -17.69
CA LEU A 372 1.24 5.26 -18.66
C LEU A 372 -0.22 5.75 -18.76
N PRO A 373 -0.45 6.97 -19.24
CA PRO A 373 -1.74 7.64 -19.20
C PRO A 373 -2.85 6.89 -19.96
N SER A 374 -2.59 6.47 -21.21
CA SER A 374 -3.59 5.82 -22.05
C SER A 374 -3.96 4.43 -21.51
N HIS A 375 -2.98 3.69 -20.97
CA HIS A 375 -3.23 2.40 -20.33
C HIS A 375 -3.98 2.57 -19.02
N ALA A 376 -3.63 3.60 -18.24
CA ALA A 376 -4.30 3.89 -16.99
C ALA A 376 -5.77 4.25 -17.20
N PHE A 377 -6.03 5.12 -18.17
CA PHE A 377 -7.39 5.46 -18.59
C PHE A 377 -8.15 4.22 -19.09
N SER A 378 -7.52 3.39 -19.93
CA SER A 378 -8.13 2.16 -20.45
C SER A 378 -8.43 1.11 -19.38
N ALA A 379 -7.74 1.15 -18.24
CA ALA A 379 -8.01 0.26 -17.10
C ALA A 379 -9.10 0.81 -16.18
N LEU A 380 -9.07 2.11 -15.87
CA LEU A 380 -10.00 2.75 -14.94
C LEU A 380 -11.39 2.98 -15.56
N TYR A 381 -11.44 3.52 -16.78
CA TYR A 381 -12.69 4.01 -17.37
C TYR A 381 -13.76 2.92 -17.55
N PRO A 382 -13.44 1.69 -18.04
CA PRO A 382 -14.45 0.64 -18.15
C PRO A 382 -15.09 0.26 -16.82
N VAL A 383 -14.29 0.21 -15.74
CA VAL A 383 -14.79 -0.15 -14.40
C VAL A 383 -15.67 0.97 -13.84
N LEU A 384 -15.27 2.23 -14.01
CA LEU A 384 -16.11 3.39 -13.68
C LEU A 384 -17.43 3.35 -14.46
N GLN A 385 -17.34 3.10 -15.77
CA GLN A 385 -18.47 3.06 -16.68
C GLN A 385 -19.52 2.03 -16.25
N GLU A 386 -19.12 0.82 -15.88
CA GLU A 386 -20.03 -0.23 -15.38
C GLU A 386 -20.80 0.23 -14.15
N ASN A 387 -20.11 0.78 -13.14
CA ASN A 387 -20.75 1.25 -11.90
C ASN A 387 -21.71 2.41 -12.18
N LEU A 388 -21.32 3.32 -13.06
CA LEU A 388 -22.16 4.43 -13.46
C LEU A 388 -23.40 3.98 -14.24
N ASP A 389 -23.30 2.94 -15.06
CA ASP A 389 -24.45 2.39 -15.78
C ASP A 389 -25.49 1.79 -14.81
N VAL A 390 -25.05 1.19 -13.70
CA VAL A 390 -25.94 0.74 -12.62
C VAL A 390 -26.60 1.93 -11.92
N TYR A 391 -25.82 2.95 -11.53
CA TYR A 391 -26.33 4.13 -10.84
C TYR A 391 -27.36 4.91 -11.66
N LEU A 392 -27.06 5.22 -12.93
CA LEU A 392 -27.99 5.88 -13.85
C LEU A 392 -29.19 4.96 -14.18
N GLY A 393 -28.96 3.65 -14.20
CA GLY A 393 -29.99 2.63 -14.37
C GLY A 393 -31.01 2.58 -13.23
N LEU A 394 -30.71 3.13 -12.04
CA LEU A 394 -31.65 3.16 -10.90
C LEU A 394 -32.96 3.85 -11.25
N ARG A 395 -32.98 4.75 -12.26
CA ARG A 395 -34.19 5.42 -12.75
C ARG A 395 -35.35 4.47 -13.01
N GLN A 396 -35.07 3.28 -13.54
CA GLN A 396 -36.10 2.29 -13.88
C GLN A 396 -36.71 1.60 -12.65
N PHE A 397 -36.07 1.74 -11.48
CA PHE A 397 -36.51 1.16 -10.22
C PHE A 397 -37.11 2.20 -9.26
N ILE A 398 -37.25 3.45 -9.69
CA ILE A 398 -37.83 4.53 -8.88
C ILE A 398 -39.30 4.71 -9.25
N VAL A 399 -40.17 4.63 -8.24
CA VAL A 399 -41.61 4.81 -8.39
C VAL A 399 -42.03 6.03 -7.57
N THR A 400 -42.81 6.92 -8.18
CA THR A 400 -43.43 8.06 -7.49
C THR A 400 -44.68 7.57 -6.76
N THR A 401 -44.65 7.61 -5.43
CA THR A 401 -45.82 7.40 -4.57
C THR A 401 -46.44 8.74 -4.21
N GLY A 402 -47.70 8.77 -3.74
CA GLY A 402 -48.36 10.02 -3.33
C GLY A 402 -47.66 10.78 -2.19
N THR A 403 -46.69 10.15 -1.52
CA THR A 403 -45.92 10.70 -0.39
C THR A 403 -44.45 11.01 -0.72
N GLY A 404 -43.94 10.60 -1.88
CA GLY A 404 -42.53 10.79 -2.24
C GLY A 404 -42.06 9.89 -3.39
N GLN A 405 -40.75 9.79 -3.59
CA GLN A 405 -40.16 8.82 -4.51
C GLN A 405 -39.57 7.66 -3.72
N ARG A 406 -39.80 6.43 -4.21
CA ARG A 406 -39.32 5.21 -3.56
C ARG A 406 -38.53 4.33 -4.51
N LEU A 407 -37.40 3.81 -4.01
CA LEU A 407 -36.62 2.77 -4.67
C LEU A 407 -37.28 1.40 -4.44
N THR A 408 -37.51 0.68 -5.53
CA THR A 408 -38.16 -0.65 -5.51
C THR A 408 -37.20 -1.81 -5.27
N VAL A 409 -35.89 -1.55 -5.17
CA VAL A 409 -34.88 -2.55 -4.80
C VAL A 409 -35.04 -2.87 -3.31
N THR A 410 -35.63 -4.03 -3.01
CA THR A 410 -35.97 -4.44 -1.64
C THR A 410 -35.36 -5.79 -1.23
N ALA A 411 -34.95 -6.62 -2.18
CA ALA A 411 -34.34 -7.91 -1.89
C ALA A 411 -32.94 -7.70 -1.25
N GLU A 412 -32.67 -8.40 -0.15
CA GLU A 412 -31.45 -8.23 0.65
C GLU A 412 -30.16 -8.36 -0.17
N ASN A 413 -30.09 -9.39 -1.03
CA ASN A 413 -28.93 -9.60 -1.91
C ASN A 413 -28.75 -8.46 -2.93
N ASP A 414 -29.84 -7.92 -3.46
CA ASP A 414 -29.77 -6.81 -4.42
C ASP A 414 -29.40 -5.49 -3.72
N CYS A 415 -29.91 -5.27 -2.50
CA CYS A 415 -29.50 -4.15 -1.65
C CYS A 415 -28.00 -4.22 -1.33
N ARG A 416 -27.48 -5.39 -0.96
CA ARG A 416 -26.04 -5.57 -0.66
C ARG A 416 -25.17 -5.34 -1.90
N ARG A 417 -25.59 -5.86 -3.07
CA ARG A 417 -24.89 -5.61 -4.34
C ARG A 417 -24.92 -4.13 -4.73
N LEU A 418 -26.05 -3.48 -4.52
CA LEU A 418 -26.20 -2.04 -4.77
C LEU A 418 -25.29 -1.24 -3.84
N HIS A 419 -25.29 -1.53 -2.54
CA HIS A 419 -24.39 -0.92 -1.55
C HIS A 419 -22.92 -0.99 -2.01
N CYS A 420 -22.44 -2.19 -2.35
CA CYS A 420 -21.07 -2.38 -2.85
C CYS A 420 -20.80 -1.57 -4.13
N THR A 421 -21.76 -1.53 -5.05
CA THR A 421 -21.63 -0.80 -6.33
C THR A 421 -21.58 0.72 -6.11
N LEU A 422 -22.36 1.25 -5.16
CA LEU A 422 -22.36 2.67 -4.84
C LEU A 422 -21.07 3.08 -4.13
N ARG A 423 -20.56 2.28 -3.19
CA ARG A 423 -19.27 2.53 -2.56
C ARG A 423 -18.11 2.41 -3.54
N ASP A 424 -18.12 1.40 -4.42
CA ASP A 424 -17.16 1.29 -5.54
C ASP A 424 -17.19 2.55 -6.40
N LEU A 425 -18.39 3.02 -6.76
CA LEU A 425 -18.54 4.21 -7.58
C LEU A 425 -17.99 5.45 -6.89
N SER A 426 -18.23 5.62 -5.59
CA SER A 426 -17.67 6.71 -4.79
C SER A 426 -16.13 6.70 -4.83
N SER A 427 -15.49 5.54 -4.62
CA SER A 427 -14.03 5.38 -4.71
C SER A 427 -13.49 5.69 -6.12
N LEU A 428 -14.19 5.22 -7.16
CA LEU A 428 -13.78 5.43 -8.56
C LEU A 428 -13.97 6.88 -9.01
N LEU A 429 -14.99 7.59 -8.51
CA LEU A 429 -15.18 9.03 -8.77
C LEU A 429 -14.04 9.84 -8.14
N GLN A 430 -13.59 9.49 -6.94
CA GLN A 430 -12.41 10.10 -6.33
C GLN A 430 -11.14 9.81 -7.14
N ALA A 431 -10.97 8.58 -7.63
CA ALA A 431 -9.87 8.23 -8.53
C ALA A 431 -9.85 9.14 -9.75
N VAL A 432 -10.99 9.25 -10.45
CA VAL A 432 -11.16 10.09 -11.65
C VAL A 432 -10.92 11.57 -11.37
N GLY A 433 -11.38 12.08 -10.22
CA GLY A 433 -11.13 13.45 -9.79
C GLY A 433 -9.63 13.74 -9.64
N ARG A 434 -8.88 12.83 -9.02
CA ARG A 434 -7.42 12.93 -8.87
C ARG A 434 -6.69 12.93 -10.22
N LEU A 435 -7.28 12.32 -11.25
CA LEU A 435 -6.69 12.28 -12.58
C LEU A 435 -6.76 13.61 -13.34
N ALA A 436 -7.56 14.58 -12.87
CA ALA A 436 -7.80 15.84 -13.57
C ALA A 436 -6.50 16.61 -13.90
N GLU A 437 -5.50 16.56 -13.01
CA GLU A 437 -4.21 17.24 -13.19
C GLU A 437 -3.38 16.67 -14.36
N TYR A 438 -3.64 15.44 -14.79
CA TYR A 438 -2.93 14.80 -15.91
C TYR A 438 -3.57 15.09 -17.27
N PHE A 439 -4.61 15.91 -17.31
CA PHE A 439 -5.29 16.33 -18.54
C PHE A 439 -5.04 17.79 -18.91
N ILE A 440 -4.24 18.52 -18.13
CA ILE A 440 -3.97 19.95 -18.34
C ILE A 440 -2.53 20.21 -18.80
N GLY A 441 -2.25 21.45 -19.24
CA GLY A 441 -0.91 21.90 -19.61
C GLY A 441 -0.47 21.37 -20.97
N ASP A 442 0.80 20.98 -21.11
CA ASP A 442 1.38 20.57 -22.41
C ASP A 442 0.71 19.32 -23.01
N VAL A 443 0.07 18.49 -22.17
CA VAL A 443 -0.64 17.27 -22.59
C VAL A 443 -2.12 17.50 -22.90
N PHE A 444 -2.64 18.72 -22.70
CA PHE A 444 -4.06 19.05 -22.86
C PHE A 444 -4.60 18.66 -24.24
N ALA A 445 -3.94 19.10 -25.31
CA ALA A 445 -4.40 18.84 -26.68
C ALA A 445 -4.37 17.34 -27.02
N ALA A 446 -3.34 16.61 -26.57
CA ALA A 446 -3.19 15.19 -26.86
C ALA A 446 -4.24 14.31 -26.15
N ARG A 447 -4.72 14.75 -24.97
CA ARG A 447 -5.66 14.01 -24.13
C ARG A 447 -7.02 14.66 -24.01
N PHE A 448 -7.30 15.65 -24.86
CA PHE A 448 -8.54 16.41 -24.81
C PHE A 448 -9.76 15.49 -24.89
N ASN A 449 -9.76 14.53 -25.82
CA ASN A 449 -10.87 13.60 -26.01
C ASN A 449 -11.06 12.65 -24.82
N ASP A 450 -9.97 12.22 -24.16
CA ASP A 450 -10.07 11.34 -22.98
C ASP A 450 -10.73 12.09 -21.82
N ALA A 451 -10.28 13.32 -21.54
CA ALA A 451 -10.87 14.18 -20.52
C ALA A 451 -12.32 14.56 -20.85
N LEU A 452 -12.59 14.87 -22.12
CA LEU A 452 -13.94 15.16 -22.60
C LEU A 452 -14.88 13.96 -22.41
N THR A 453 -14.39 12.74 -22.64
CA THR A 453 -15.13 11.49 -22.42
C THR A 453 -15.40 11.20 -20.93
N VAL A 454 -14.72 11.89 -20.01
CA VAL A 454 -15.03 11.85 -18.58
C VAL A 454 -16.09 12.89 -18.23
N VAL A 455 -15.89 14.13 -18.71
CA VAL A 455 -16.67 15.30 -18.29
C VAL A 455 -17.99 15.41 -19.03
N GLU A 456 -18.00 15.23 -20.35
CA GLU A 456 -19.13 15.56 -21.23
C GLU A 456 -19.82 14.34 -21.85
N ARG A 457 -21.14 14.42 -21.95
CA ARG A 457 -22.01 13.50 -22.69
C ARG A 457 -21.82 13.64 -24.19
N ASP A 458 -21.27 12.63 -24.86
CA ASP A 458 -21.31 12.60 -26.34
C ASP A 458 -22.72 12.25 -26.84
N GLY A 459 -23.15 12.94 -27.91
CA GLY A 459 -24.48 12.82 -28.52
C GLY A 459 -24.66 11.58 -29.41
N GLY A 460 -23.70 10.67 -29.42
CA GLY A 460 -23.76 9.39 -30.11
C GLY A 460 -24.53 8.32 -29.32
N GLN A 461 -25.06 7.33 -30.03
CA GLN A 461 -25.94 6.25 -29.54
C GLN A 461 -25.30 5.27 -28.52
N ARG A 462 -24.18 5.63 -27.88
CA ARG A 462 -23.52 4.87 -26.81
C ARG A 462 -23.22 5.81 -25.65
N ARG A 463 -23.80 5.49 -24.48
CA ARG A 463 -23.69 6.21 -23.20
C ARG A 463 -22.23 6.32 -22.72
N GLN A 464 -21.46 7.30 -23.17
CA GLN A 464 -20.10 7.53 -22.69
C GLN A 464 -19.89 9.03 -22.43
N GLY A 465 -19.54 9.33 -21.17
CA GLY A 465 -19.22 10.65 -20.62
C GLY A 465 -20.27 11.28 -19.70
N LYS A 466 -19.95 11.26 -18.40
CA LYS A 466 -20.93 11.00 -17.34
C LYS A 466 -20.90 11.94 -16.14
N LEU A 467 -19.81 12.66 -15.84
CA LEU A 467 -19.77 13.43 -14.57
C LEU A 467 -20.89 14.47 -14.46
N VAL A 468 -21.10 15.26 -15.53
CA VAL A 468 -22.22 16.21 -15.59
C VAL A 468 -23.56 15.47 -15.58
N GLU A 469 -23.71 14.39 -16.35
CA GLU A 469 -24.95 13.60 -16.38
C GLU A 469 -25.32 12.99 -15.02
N VAL A 470 -24.34 12.44 -14.30
CA VAL A 470 -24.48 11.79 -12.99
C VAL A 470 -24.85 12.81 -11.92
N THR A 471 -24.22 13.98 -11.98
CA THR A 471 -24.55 15.10 -11.11
C THR A 471 -25.95 15.63 -11.40
N CYS A 472 -26.30 15.85 -12.68
CA CYS A 472 -27.66 16.21 -13.08
C CYS A 472 -28.69 15.17 -12.62
N TYR A 473 -28.38 13.88 -12.79
CA TYR A 473 -29.25 12.78 -12.39
C TYR A 473 -29.53 12.78 -10.88
N GLY A 474 -28.48 12.94 -10.06
CA GLY A 474 -28.60 13.04 -8.61
C GLY A 474 -29.49 14.19 -8.16
N SER A 475 -29.30 15.38 -8.74
CA SER A 475 -30.10 16.57 -8.42
C SER A 475 -31.52 16.53 -8.97
N GLN A 476 -31.74 16.02 -10.18
CA GLN A 476 -33.08 15.96 -10.78
C GLN A 476 -34.03 15.00 -10.05
N ILE A 477 -33.48 13.92 -9.49
CA ILE A 477 -34.25 12.90 -8.79
C ILE A 477 -34.25 13.13 -7.28
N ASN A 478 -33.41 14.01 -6.76
CA ASN A 478 -33.21 14.16 -5.31
C ASN A 478 -32.92 12.81 -4.65
N LEU A 479 -31.94 12.06 -5.17
CA LEU A 479 -31.62 10.70 -4.68
C LEU A 479 -31.32 10.64 -3.18
N TYR A 480 -30.88 11.76 -2.60
CA TYR A 480 -30.64 11.91 -1.17
C TYR A 480 -31.93 11.86 -0.31
N ASP A 481 -33.09 12.14 -0.90
CA ASP A 481 -34.40 12.15 -0.23
C ASP A 481 -35.25 10.90 -0.59
N LEU A 482 -34.67 9.97 -1.35
CA LEU A 482 -35.37 8.77 -1.82
C LEU A 482 -35.71 7.81 -0.67
N GLU A 483 -36.94 7.29 -0.63
CA GLU A 483 -37.28 6.19 0.28
C GLU A 483 -36.62 4.89 -0.21
N THR A 484 -35.79 4.26 0.64
CA THR A 484 -35.07 3.02 0.33
C THR A 484 -35.46 1.90 1.30
N ALA A 485 -35.30 0.64 0.89
CA ALA A 485 -35.59 -0.51 1.76
C ALA A 485 -34.72 -0.56 3.03
N VAL A 486 -33.45 -0.14 2.93
CA VAL A 486 -32.49 -0.08 4.05
C VAL A 486 -31.90 1.33 4.17
N PRO A 487 -32.63 2.29 4.76
CA PRO A 487 -32.22 3.70 4.78
C PRO A 487 -30.89 4.00 5.45
N SER A 488 -30.53 3.24 6.49
CA SER A 488 -29.27 3.43 7.23
C SER A 488 -28.03 3.10 6.41
N VAL A 489 -28.17 2.35 5.31
CA VAL A 489 -27.06 1.92 4.45
C VAL A 489 -27.10 2.65 3.11
N LEU A 490 -28.22 2.56 2.39
CA LEU A 490 -28.30 3.05 1.02
C LEU A 490 -28.42 4.58 0.91
N LYS A 491 -28.99 5.27 1.90
CA LYS A 491 -29.07 6.74 1.84
C LYS A 491 -27.68 7.39 1.94
N PRO A 492 -26.82 7.03 2.92
CA PRO A 492 -25.44 7.50 2.95
C PRO A 492 -24.70 7.23 1.63
N ASP A 493 -24.82 6.02 1.06
CA ASP A 493 -24.15 5.69 -0.21
C ASP A 493 -24.59 6.59 -1.38
N LEU A 494 -25.91 6.85 -1.51
CA LEU A 494 -26.45 7.71 -2.57
C LEU A 494 -26.00 9.16 -2.40
N ILE A 495 -25.99 9.65 -1.16
CA ILE A 495 -25.46 10.98 -0.80
C ILE A 495 -23.98 11.05 -1.18
N ASP A 496 -23.21 10.01 -0.87
CA ASP A 496 -21.77 9.95 -1.11
C ASP A 496 -21.43 9.90 -2.59
N VAL A 497 -22.09 9.07 -3.38
CA VAL A 497 -21.90 9.05 -4.84
C VAL A 497 -22.18 10.43 -5.45
N HIS A 498 -23.23 11.10 -5.01
CA HIS A 498 -23.59 12.42 -5.53
C HIS A 498 -22.61 13.51 -5.06
N ALA A 499 -22.16 13.48 -3.81
CA ALA A 499 -21.13 14.38 -3.31
C ALA A 499 -19.81 14.18 -4.07
N GLN A 500 -19.40 12.93 -4.29
CA GLN A 500 -18.19 12.62 -5.03
C GLN A 500 -18.30 12.92 -6.52
N SER A 501 -19.49 12.88 -7.13
CA SER A 501 -19.65 13.31 -8.53
C SER A 501 -19.46 14.81 -8.68
N LEU A 502 -19.96 15.61 -7.72
CA LEU A 502 -19.73 17.05 -7.63
C LEU A 502 -18.25 17.36 -7.41
N ALA A 503 -17.60 16.68 -6.45
CA ALA A 503 -16.18 16.86 -6.15
C ALA A 503 -15.28 16.44 -7.33
N ALA A 504 -15.60 15.34 -8.01
CA ALA A 504 -14.91 14.93 -9.23
C ALA A 504 -15.05 15.99 -10.32
N LEU A 505 -16.26 16.53 -10.55
CA LEU A 505 -16.46 17.61 -11.52
C LEU A 505 -15.71 18.89 -11.13
N GLN A 506 -15.65 19.21 -9.83
CA GLN A 506 -14.87 20.33 -9.30
C GLN A 506 -13.38 20.19 -9.62
N ALA A 507 -12.82 18.99 -9.50
CA ALA A 507 -11.40 18.73 -9.79
C ALA A 507 -11.04 19.07 -11.26
N TYR A 508 -11.99 18.95 -12.19
CA TYR A 508 -11.81 19.31 -13.59
C TYR A 508 -11.95 20.82 -13.87
N SER A 509 -12.10 21.68 -12.85
CA SER A 509 -12.23 23.13 -13.03
C SER A 509 -11.03 23.75 -13.77
N HIS A 510 -9.80 23.32 -13.51
CA HIS A 510 -8.62 23.80 -14.24
C HIS A 510 -8.63 23.33 -15.71
N TRP A 511 -9.09 22.10 -15.96
CA TRP A 511 -9.26 21.60 -17.32
C TRP A 511 -10.35 22.38 -18.08
N LEU A 512 -11.47 22.68 -17.42
CA LEU A 512 -12.54 23.52 -17.96
C LEU A 512 -12.06 24.95 -18.28
N ALA A 513 -11.15 25.52 -17.47
CA ALA A 513 -10.57 26.82 -17.74
C ALA A 513 -9.69 26.83 -19.01
N GLN A 514 -8.90 25.77 -19.23
CA GLN A 514 -8.13 25.60 -20.47
C GLN A 514 -9.06 25.36 -21.66
N PHE A 515 -10.10 24.53 -21.50
CA PHE A 515 -11.12 24.29 -22.53
C PHE A 515 -11.86 25.57 -22.92
N TYR A 516 -12.25 26.40 -21.96
CA TYR A 516 -12.88 27.70 -22.23
C TYR A 516 -11.98 28.61 -23.07
N SER A 517 -10.68 28.65 -22.75
CA SER A 517 -9.70 29.46 -23.46
C SER A 517 -9.53 29.03 -24.93
N GLU A 518 -9.57 27.72 -25.20
CA GLU A 518 -9.49 27.18 -26.56
C GLU A 518 -10.82 27.40 -27.32
N VAL A 519 -11.96 27.24 -26.64
CA VAL A 519 -13.30 27.38 -27.24
C VAL A 519 -13.67 28.83 -27.57
N GLN A 520 -13.09 29.81 -26.87
CA GLN A 520 -13.19 31.21 -27.31
C GLN A 520 -12.70 31.40 -28.75
N ARG A 521 -11.81 30.53 -29.25
CA ARG A 521 -11.35 30.53 -30.64
C ARG A 521 -12.28 29.75 -31.57
N GLN A 522 -12.97 28.69 -31.12
CA GLN A 522 -13.89 27.84 -31.93
C GLN A 522 -14.98 27.12 -31.07
N ASN A 523 -16.24 27.04 -31.55
CA ASN A 523 -17.35 26.23 -30.98
C ASN A 523 -17.82 26.53 -29.53
N GLN A 524 -18.29 27.76 -29.29
CA GLN A 524 -18.78 28.23 -27.97
C GLN A 524 -19.96 27.43 -27.38
N THR A 525 -20.84 26.89 -28.22
CA THR A 525 -22.10 26.28 -27.77
C THR A 525 -21.91 25.11 -26.83
N ARG A 526 -20.92 24.26 -27.11
CA ARG A 526 -20.66 23.02 -26.37
C ARG A 526 -20.23 23.31 -24.93
N PHE A 527 -19.30 24.25 -24.76
CA PHE A 527 -18.86 24.72 -23.45
C PHE A 527 -19.99 25.41 -22.67
N VAL A 528 -20.78 26.25 -23.33
CA VAL A 528 -21.94 26.92 -22.70
C VAL A 528 -22.93 25.89 -22.16
N THR A 529 -23.27 24.86 -22.93
CA THR A 529 -24.18 23.79 -22.50
C THR A 529 -23.65 23.03 -21.29
N LEU A 530 -22.35 22.73 -21.28
CA LEU A 530 -21.69 22.03 -20.18
C LEU A 530 -21.75 22.83 -18.87
N ILE A 531 -21.37 24.11 -18.91
CA ILE A 531 -21.43 24.99 -17.72
C ILE A 531 -22.88 25.21 -17.27
N THR A 532 -23.80 25.40 -18.21
CA THR A 532 -25.23 25.55 -17.89
C THR A 532 -25.76 24.31 -17.17
N SER A 533 -25.51 23.12 -17.71
CA SER A 533 -25.94 21.85 -17.10
C SER A 533 -25.30 21.62 -15.72
N THR A 534 -24.04 22.04 -15.57
CA THR A 534 -23.33 21.97 -14.28
C THR A 534 -24.00 22.87 -13.24
N MET A 535 -24.35 24.11 -13.60
CA MET A 535 -25.04 25.04 -12.71
C MET A 535 -26.47 24.61 -12.40
N ASP A 536 -27.20 24.09 -13.40
CA ASP A 536 -28.56 23.56 -13.21
C ASP A 536 -28.55 22.34 -12.27
N ALA A 537 -27.47 21.56 -12.25
CA ALA A 537 -27.31 20.44 -11.33
C ALA A 537 -26.88 20.90 -9.92
N SER A 538 -25.97 21.87 -9.79
CA SER A 538 -25.47 22.30 -8.48
C SER A 538 -26.41 23.25 -7.74
N ALA A 539 -27.15 24.10 -8.46
CA ALA A 539 -27.96 25.16 -7.84
C ALA A 539 -29.08 24.67 -6.92
N PRO A 540 -29.85 23.61 -7.26
CA PRO A 540 -30.89 23.08 -6.37
C PRO A 540 -30.35 22.56 -5.03
N LEU A 541 -29.06 22.19 -4.98
CA LEU A 541 -28.41 21.64 -3.80
C LEU A 541 -28.02 22.72 -2.78
N ILE A 542 -28.01 23.99 -3.18
CA ILE A 542 -27.70 25.12 -2.31
C ILE A 542 -28.97 25.54 -1.56
N SER A 543 -29.37 24.71 -0.61
CA SER A 543 -30.58 24.89 0.19
C SER A 543 -30.44 24.26 1.57
N ALA A 544 -31.08 24.85 2.58
CA ALA A 544 -31.04 24.38 3.97
C ALA A 544 -31.66 22.99 4.20
N LYS A 545 -32.39 22.45 3.21
CA LYS A 545 -33.04 21.12 3.29
C LYS A 545 -32.15 19.98 2.78
N VAL A 546 -30.98 20.29 2.24
CA VAL A 546 -30.07 19.34 1.60
C VAL A 546 -29.02 18.90 2.62
N PRO A 547 -28.60 17.62 2.64
CA PRO A 547 -27.52 17.16 3.51
C PRO A 547 -26.25 18.01 3.38
N GLU A 548 -25.60 18.30 4.51
CA GLU A 548 -24.45 19.22 4.57
C GLU A 548 -23.32 18.84 3.61
N LYS A 549 -23.00 17.55 3.49
CA LYS A 549 -21.99 17.03 2.55
C LYS A 549 -22.27 17.41 1.09
N LEU A 550 -23.53 17.37 0.66
CA LEU A 550 -23.94 17.74 -0.69
C LEU A 550 -23.95 19.26 -0.88
N LEU A 551 -24.47 19.98 0.10
CA LEU A 551 -24.44 21.45 0.12
C LEU A 551 -23.00 21.96 -0.02
N LEU A 552 -22.08 21.43 0.77
CA LEU A 552 -20.66 21.80 0.75
C LEU A 552 -20.02 21.48 -0.60
N SER A 553 -20.24 20.28 -1.14
CA SER A 553 -19.72 19.87 -2.45
C SER A 553 -20.24 20.74 -3.60
N ALA A 554 -21.55 21.08 -3.59
CA ALA A 554 -22.16 21.97 -4.57
C ALA A 554 -21.61 23.40 -4.48
N CYS A 555 -21.43 23.92 -3.26
CA CYS A 555 -20.81 25.22 -3.02
C CYS A 555 -19.36 25.26 -3.52
N HIS A 556 -18.54 24.25 -3.21
CA HIS A 556 -17.16 24.18 -3.70
C HIS A 556 -17.07 24.12 -5.23
N LEU A 557 -17.94 23.35 -5.88
CA LEU A 557 -18.04 23.32 -7.33
C LEU A 557 -18.41 24.69 -7.90
N MET A 558 -19.44 25.34 -7.36
CA MET A 558 -19.87 26.66 -7.81
C MET A 558 -18.77 27.71 -7.65
N VAL A 559 -18.09 27.72 -6.49
CA VAL A 559 -16.94 28.60 -6.23
C VAL A 559 -15.80 28.31 -7.21
N SER A 560 -15.49 27.05 -7.47
CA SER A 560 -14.43 26.66 -8.41
C SER A 560 -14.75 27.11 -9.85
N ILE A 561 -15.99 26.95 -10.31
CA ILE A 561 -16.42 27.47 -11.62
C ILE A 561 -16.34 29.01 -11.66
N ALA A 562 -16.82 29.69 -10.62
CA ALA A 562 -16.81 31.14 -10.55
C ALA A 562 -15.39 31.74 -10.48
N THR A 563 -14.46 31.09 -9.78
CA THR A 563 -13.12 31.64 -9.48
C THR A 563 -12.02 31.10 -10.38
N THR A 564 -12.13 29.87 -10.88
CA THR A 564 -11.10 29.24 -11.73
C THR A 564 -11.46 29.34 -13.20
N VAL A 565 -12.68 28.98 -13.58
CA VAL A 565 -13.13 28.99 -14.98
C VAL A 565 -13.52 30.39 -15.46
N ARG A 566 -14.24 31.15 -14.61
CA ARG A 566 -14.69 32.53 -14.87
C ARG A 566 -15.43 32.71 -16.20
N PRO A 567 -16.49 31.93 -16.50
CA PRO A 567 -17.27 32.13 -17.72
C PRO A 567 -18.03 33.46 -17.67
N ILE A 568 -17.92 34.27 -18.73
CA ILE A 568 -18.50 35.63 -18.77
C ILE A 568 -20.04 35.60 -18.67
N PHE A 569 -20.66 34.53 -19.18
CA PHE A 569 -22.11 34.36 -19.16
C PHE A 569 -22.64 33.75 -17.84
N LEU A 570 -21.80 33.41 -16.86
CA LEU A 570 -22.21 32.69 -15.65
C LEU A 570 -23.38 33.37 -14.92
N VAL A 571 -23.33 34.70 -14.78
CA VAL A 571 -24.35 35.50 -14.07
C VAL A 571 -25.67 35.60 -14.86
N THR A 572 -25.64 35.29 -16.15
CA THR A 572 -26.86 35.26 -16.99
C THR A 572 -27.63 33.95 -16.87
N LEU A 573 -27.05 32.92 -16.24
CA LEU A 573 -27.70 31.63 -16.08
C LEU A 573 -28.82 31.71 -15.03
N PRO A 574 -30.04 31.23 -15.32
CA PRO A 574 -31.16 31.28 -14.38
C PRO A 574 -30.86 30.62 -13.04
N ALA A 575 -30.18 29.48 -13.05
CA ALA A 575 -29.76 28.76 -11.85
C ALA A 575 -28.91 29.62 -10.91
N VAL A 576 -27.97 30.39 -11.46
CA VAL A 576 -27.09 31.28 -10.69
C VAL A 576 -27.84 32.50 -10.19
N GLN A 577 -28.73 33.08 -11.01
CA GLN A 577 -29.57 34.21 -10.61
C GLN A 577 -30.46 33.84 -9.43
N ASN A 578 -31.07 32.65 -9.45
CA ASN A 578 -31.92 32.16 -8.36
C ASN A 578 -31.16 32.07 -7.02
N ILE A 579 -29.90 31.60 -7.04
CA ILE A 579 -29.07 31.55 -5.83
C ILE A 579 -28.73 32.96 -5.34
N LEU A 580 -28.35 33.88 -6.24
CA LEU A 580 -28.02 35.26 -5.86
C LEU A 580 -29.23 35.96 -5.24
N THR A 581 -30.43 35.77 -5.80
CA THR A 581 -31.67 36.28 -5.21
C THR A 581 -31.95 35.65 -3.85
N TRP A 582 -31.77 34.32 -3.72
CA TRP A 582 -31.93 33.64 -2.43
C TRP A 582 -30.97 34.19 -1.38
N LEU A 583 -29.68 34.36 -1.71
CA LEU A 583 -28.68 34.95 -0.81
C LEU A 583 -29.04 36.38 -0.42
N GLN A 584 -29.49 37.22 -1.35
CA GLN A 584 -29.96 38.56 -1.04
C GLN A 584 -31.12 38.54 -0.04
N THR A 585 -32.10 37.66 -0.23
CA THR A 585 -33.23 37.53 0.70
C THR A 585 -32.82 36.97 2.06
N ALA A 586 -31.91 35.99 2.11
CA ALA A 586 -31.40 35.42 3.36
C ALA A 586 -30.58 36.45 4.15
N TRP A 587 -29.70 37.20 3.48
CA TRP A 587 -28.93 38.29 4.09
C TRP A 587 -29.83 39.39 4.68
N LEU A 588 -30.90 39.77 3.98
CA LEU A 588 -31.88 40.75 4.45
C LEU A 588 -32.69 40.27 5.67
N VAL A 589 -32.85 38.96 5.84
CA VAL A 589 -33.57 38.37 6.99
C VAL A 589 -32.65 38.16 8.20
N SER A 590 -31.36 37.87 7.98
CA SER A 590 -30.39 37.67 9.07
C SER A 590 -29.91 38.95 9.76
N PHE A 591 -30.13 40.12 9.14
CA PHE A 591 -29.89 41.43 9.73
C PHE A 591 -31.15 42.31 9.61
N PRO A 592 -32.10 42.21 10.56
CA PRO A 592 -33.15 43.22 10.67
C PRO A 592 -32.50 44.53 11.13
N LEU A 593 -32.73 45.60 10.36
CA LEU A 593 -32.40 46.98 10.72
C LEU A 593 -32.99 47.38 12.08
#